data_AF-A0A9D4JLL8-F1
#
_entry.id   AF-A0A9D4JLL8-F1
#
_cell.length_a   1.000
_cell.length_b   1.000
_cell.length_c   1.000
_cell.angle_alpha   90.00
_cell.angle_beta   90.00
_cell.angle_gamma   90.00
#
_symmetry.space_group_name_H-M   'P 1'
#
loop_
_entity.id
_entity.type
_entity.pdbx_description
1 polymer ?
#
loop_
_entity_poly.entity_id
_entity_poly.type
_entity_poly.pdbx_seq_one_letter_code
_entity_poly.pdbx_strand_id
1 'polypeptide(L)'
;MGCSLSSDDKLAQERSKQIDKTLRIDGEKASREVKLLLLGAGESGKSTIVKQMKIIHEKGYTQEECLQYRPVVYSNTIQSMIAIIRAMGQLKIDFGHPDRADDARQFFALAGNADEGDLSGELAAFMKRLWKDSGVAHCVGRSREYQLNDSAE
;
A
#
# COMPACT_ATOMS: atom_id res chain seq x y z
N MET A 1 36.06 42.23 35.73
CA MET A 1 34.89 41.87 34.89
C MET A 1 34.74 40.36 34.92
N GLY A 2 33.83 39.84 35.74
CA GLY A 2 33.63 38.40 35.91
C GLY A 2 32.21 38.16 36.37
N CYS A 3 31.27 38.18 35.42
CA CYS A 3 29.91 37.74 35.68
C CYS A 3 29.93 36.21 35.63
N SER A 4 29.76 35.57 36.78
CA SER A 4 29.61 34.12 36.88
C SER A 4 28.36 33.71 36.10
N LEU A 5 28.54 32.95 35.01
CA LEU A 5 27.44 32.29 34.31
C LEU A 5 26.59 31.53 35.32
N SER A 6 25.26 31.71 35.26
CA SER A 6 24.34 30.95 36.10
C SER A 6 24.48 29.45 35.81
N SER A 7 24.07 28.60 36.74
CA SER A 7 24.04 27.13 36.50
C SER A 7 23.30 26.78 35.22
N ASP A 8 22.23 27.51 34.95
CA ASP A 8 21.33 27.28 33.83
C ASP A 8 21.98 27.68 32.51
N ASP A 9 22.76 28.76 32.49
CA ASP A 9 23.54 29.15 31.31
C ASP A 9 24.63 28.13 30.97
N LYS A 10 25.26 27.52 31.99
CA LYS A 10 26.24 26.44 31.78
C LYS A 10 25.60 25.18 31.22
N LEU A 11 24.44 24.78 31.76
CA LEU A 11 23.67 23.64 31.25
C LEU A 11 23.17 23.89 29.81
N ALA A 12 22.70 25.09 29.52
CA ALA A 12 22.30 25.49 28.18
C ALA A 12 23.49 25.46 27.20
N GLN A 13 24.66 25.95 27.62
CA GLN A 13 25.87 25.93 26.79
C GLN A 13 26.36 24.50 26.53
N GLU A 14 26.28 23.61 27.52
CA GLU A 14 26.64 22.19 27.35
C GLU A 14 25.66 21.46 26.42
N ARG A 15 24.35 21.74 26.56
CA ARG A 15 23.33 21.24 25.63
C ARG A 15 23.56 21.76 24.20
N SER A 16 23.91 23.04 24.04
CA SER A 16 24.24 23.62 22.72
C SER A 16 25.42 22.90 22.09
N LYS A 17 26.50 22.68 22.84
CA LYS A 17 27.68 21.93 22.37
C LYS A 17 27.33 20.50 21.94
N GLN A 18 26.43 19.84 22.67
CA GLN A 18 25.94 18.51 22.31
C GLN A 18 25.15 18.55 21.00
N ILE A 19 24.28 19.55 20.82
CA ILE A 19 23.52 19.75 19.58
C ILE A 19 24.47 19.98 18.40
N ASP A 20 25.45 20.90 18.54
CA ASP A 20 26.42 21.19 17.47
C ASP A 20 27.24 19.95 17.07
N LYS A 21 27.61 19.13 18.06
CA LYS A 21 28.28 17.85 17.81
C LYS A 21 27.39 16.89 17.02
N THR A 22 26.11 16.76 17.38
CA THR A 22 25.15 15.93 16.66
C THR A 22 24.94 16.43 15.23
N LEU A 23 24.74 17.74 15.05
CA LEU A 23 24.58 18.37 13.72
C LEU A 23 25.78 18.12 12.82
N ARG A 24 27.00 18.21 13.37
CA ARG A 24 28.21 17.91 12.59
C ARG A 24 28.25 16.44 12.15
N ILE A 25 27.96 15.52 13.06
CA ILE A 25 27.93 14.07 12.75
C ILE A 25 26.88 13.78 11.68
N ASP A 26 25.69 14.35 11.79
CA ASP A 26 24.60 14.13 10.84
C ASP A 26 24.90 14.79 9.48
N GLY A 27 25.56 15.95 9.47
CA GLY A 27 26.06 16.57 8.24
C GLY A 27 27.12 15.72 7.51
N GLU A 28 28.04 15.11 8.25
CA GLU A 28 29.02 14.17 7.69
C GLU A 28 28.36 12.90 7.14
N LYS A 29 27.30 12.38 7.79
CA LYS A 29 26.52 11.25 7.26
C LYS A 29 25.75 11.64 6.01
N ALA A 30 25.03 12.77 6.04
CA ALA A 30 24.21 13.24 4.93
C ALA A 30 25.05 13.55 3.67
N SER A 31 26.26 14.08 3.85
CA SER A 31 27.17 14.32 2.70
C SER A 31 27.70 13.04 2.04
N ARG A 32 27.65 11.90 2.73
CA ARG A 32 28.01 10.57 2.19
C ARG A 32 26.82 9.78 1.69
N GLU A 33 25.59 10.23 1.96
CA GLU A 33 24.37 9.56 1.54
C GLU A 33 24.11 9.80 0.04
N VAL A 34 23.89 8.73 -0.72
CA VAL A 34 23.51 8.82 -2.14
C VAL A 34 21.99 8.83 -2.24
N LYS A 35 21.42 9.93 -2.73
CA LYS A 35 19.97 10.08 -2.93
C LYS A 35 19.59 9.69 -4.35
N LEU A 36 18.63 8.77 -4.47
CA LEU A 36 18.10 8.30 -5.74
C LEU A 36 16.63 8.71 -5.86
N LEU A 37 16.27 9.32 -7.00
CA LEU A 37 14.89 9.66 -7.34
C LEU A 37 14.39 8.75 -8.46
N LEU A 38 13.33 7.98 -8.19
CA LEU A 38 12.69 7.13 -9.19
C LEU A 38 11.49 7.87 -9.78
N LEU A 39 11.49 8.05 -11.11
CA LEU A 39 10.42 8.70 -11.87
C LEU A 39 9.76 7.69 -12.83
N GLY A 40 8.48 7.89 -13.10
CA GLY A 40 7.70 7.02 -13.98
C GLY A 40 6.20 7.19 -13.75
N ALA A 41 5.39 6.79 -14.73
CA ALA A 41 3.92 6.85 -14.66
C ALA A 41 3.34 6.06 -13.47
N GLY A 42 2.05 6.21 -13.18
CA GLY A 42 1.34 5.31 -12.25
C GLY A 42 1.62 3.84 -12.59
N GLU A 43 1.73 2.99 -11.57
CA GLU A 43 1.87 1.53 -11.74
C GLU A 43 3.12 1.03 -12.51
N SER A 44 4.04 1.92 -12.92
CA SER A 44 5.32 1.57 -13.59
C SER A 44 6.35 0.77 -12.75
N GLY A 45 5.96 0.25 -11.58
CA GLY A 45 6.83 -0.60 -10.77
C GLY A 45 7.85 0.12 -9.87
N LYS A 46 7.79 1.46 -9.74
CA LYS A 46 8.70 2.23 -8.86
C LYS A 46 8.76 1.68 -7.43
N SER A 47 7.59 1.46 -6.81
CA SER A 47 7.50 0.89 -5.46
C SER A 47 8.07 -0.53 -5.43
N THR A 48 7.88 -1.30 -6.50
CA THR A 48 8.42 -2.66 -6.62
C THR A 48 9.94 -2.66 -6.63
N ILE A 49 10.58 -1.72 -7.35
CA ILE A 49 12.04 -1.55 -7.35
C ILE A 49 12.54 -1.25 -5.94
N VAL A 50 11.91 -0.32 -5.22
CA VAL A 50 12.30 0.00 -3.83
C VAL A 50 12.14 -1.21 -2.91
N LYS A 51 11.04 -1.96 -3.04
CA LYS A 51 10.81 -3.20 -2.27
C LYS A 51 11.89 -4.26 -2.57
N GLN A 52 12.31 -4.40 -3.83
CA GLN A 52 13.39 -5.32 -4.21
C GLN A 52 14.75 -4.89 -3.65
N MET A 53 15.04 -3.58 -3.60
CA MET A 53 16.27 -3.09 -2.96
C MET A 53 16.34 -3.50 -1.49
N LYS A 54 15.22 -3.44 -0.76
CA LYS A 54 15.14 -3.92 0.62
C LYS A 54 15.37 -5.43 0.75
N ILE A 55 14.83 -6.22 -0.18
CA ILE A 55 15.02 -7.67 -0.19
C ILE A 55 16.48 -8.05 -0.46
N ILE A 56 17.13 -7.39 -1.41
CA ILE A 56 18.46 -7.77 -1.90
C ILE A 56 19.58 -7.17 -1.05
N HIS A 57 19.42 -5.93 -0.57
CA HIS A 57 20.47 -5.16 0.09
C HIS A 57 20.25 -4.93 1.59
N GLU A 58 19.06 -5.22 2.12
CA GLU A 58 18.79 -5.23 3.56
C GLU A 58 18.49 -6.65 4.06
N LYS A 59 17.81 -6.77 5.21
CA LYS A 59 17.48 -8.06 5.83
C LYS A 59 16.13 -8.63 5.37
N GLY A 60 15.58 -8.12 4.27
CA GLY A 60 14.21 -8.42 3.86
C GLY A 60 13.16 -7.82 4.80
N TYR A 61 11.98 -8.44 4.86
CA TYR A 61 10.84 -7.97 5.66
C TYR A 61 10.65 -8.79 6.93
N THR A 62 10.41 -8.12 8.05
CA THR A 62 10.05 -8.81 9.30
C THR A 62 8.59 -9.26 9.29
N GLN A 63 8.21 -10.13 10.23
CA GLN A 63 6.82 -10.56 10.36
C GLN A 63 5.89 -9.39 10.68
N GLU A 64 6.33 -8.46 11.52
CA GLU A 64 5.59 -7.25 11.89
C GLU A 64 5.35 -6.36 10.67
N GLU A 65 6.36 -6.18 9.82
CA GLU A 65 6.22 -5.42 8.57
C GLU A 65 5.26 -6.12 7.60
N CYS A 66 5.35 -7.45 7.47
CA CYS A 66 4.39 -8.22 6.67
C CYS A 66 2.95 -8.06 7.17
N LEU A 67 2.74 -8.03 8.50
CA LEU A 67 1.43 -7.78 9.09
C LEU A 67 0.93 -6.36 8.80
N GLN A 68 1.82 -5.37 8.71
CA GLN A 68 1.46 -4.01 8.30
C GLN A 68 1.06 -3.91 6.82
N TYR A 69 1.56 -4.80 5.96
CA TYR A 69 1.13 -4.86 4.55
C TYR A 69 -0.19 -5.60 4.34
N ARG A 70 -0.64 -6.41 5.30
CA ARG A 70 -1.86 -7.22 5.19
C ARG A 70 -3.11 -6.38 4.87
N PRO A 71 -3.38 -5.23 5.54
CA PRO A 71 -4.49 -4.34 5.18
C PRO A 71 -4.41 -3.81 3.74
N VAL A 72 -3.19 -3.52 3.27
CA VAL A 72 -2.95 -3.05 1.89
C VAL A 72 -3.29 -4.14 0.88
N VAL A 73 -2.90 -5.39 1.15
CA VAL A 73 -3.26 -6.54 0.31
C VAL A 73 -4.78 -6.70 0.26
N TYR A 74 -5.45 -6.65 1.41
CA TYR A 74 -6.91 -6.77 1.47
C TYR A 74 -7.63 -5.66 0.70
N SER A 75 -7.21 -4.41 0.89
CA SER A 75 -7.74 -3.27 0.15
C SER A 75 -7.58 -3.45 -1.36
N ASN A 76 -6.38 -3.84 -1.83
CA ASN A 76 -6.13 -4.09 -3.25
C ASN A 76 -7.02 -5.20 -3.82
N THR A 77 -7.22 -6.30 -3.09
CA THR A 77 -8.08 -7.40 -3.56
C THR A 77 -9.54 -6.96 -3.67
N ILE A 78 -10.06 -6.24 -2.67
CA ILE A 78 -11.45 -5.73 -2.67
C ILE A 78 -11.64 -4.72 -3.80
N GLN A 79 -10.73 -3.75 -3.94
CA GLN A 79 -10.77 -2.73 -4.98
C GLN A 79 -10.69 -3.34 -6.39
N SER A 80 -9.86 -4.37 -6.58
CA SER A 80 -9.75 -5.08 -7.86
C SER A 80 -11.07 -5.77 -8.22
N MET A 81 -11.71 -6.47 -7.27
CA MET A 81 -13.02 -7.08 -7.50
C MET A 81 -14.10 -6.02 -7.81
N ILE A 82 -14.11 -4.89 -7.10
CA ILE A 82 -15.00 -3.75 -7.38
C ILE A 82 -14.81 -3.24 -8.81
N ALA A 83 -13.56 -3.06 -9.24
CA ALA A 83 -13.24 -2.58 -10.58
C ALA A 83 -13.73 -3.55 -11.66
N ILE A 84 -13.50 -4.85 -11.49
CA ILE A 84 -13.95 -5.88 -12.44
C ILE A 84 -15.48 -5.89 -12.56
N ILE A 85 -16.22 -5.92 -11.45
CA ILE A 85 -17.69 -5.97 -11.49
C ILE A 85 -18.28 -4.69 -12.11
N ARG A 86 -17.68 -3.52 -11.84
CA ARG A 86 -18.08 -2.27 -12.50
C ARG A 86 -17.81 -2.31 -14.00
N ALA A 87 -16.65 -2.85 -14.41
CA ALA A 87 -16.29 -3.01 -15.81
C ALA A 87 -17.24 -3.97 -16.54
N MET A 88 -17.71 -5.04 -15.89
CA MET A 88 -18.74 -5.93 -16.45
C MET A 88 -19.99 -5.15 -16.86
N GLY A 89 -20.47 -4.25 -16.00
CA GLY A 89 -21.63 -3.40 -16.31
C GLY A 89 -21.38 -2.45 -17.49
N GLN A 90 -20.19 -1.86 -17.58
CA GLN A 90 -19.81 -0.96 -18.68
C GLN A 90 -19.65 -1.70 -20.02
N LEU A 91 -19.03 -2.88 -19.99
CA LEU A 91 -18.78 -3.73 -21.15
C LEU A 91 -19.98 -4.60 -21.52
N LYS A 92 -21.07 -4.53 -20.74
CA LYS A 92 -22.30 -5.34 -20.89
C LYS A 92 -22.00 -6.84 -20.92
N ILE A 93 -21.17 -7.28 -19.98
CA ILE A 93 -20.84 -8.69 -19.78
C ILE A 93 -21.75 -9.22 -18.67
N ASP A 94 -22.60 -10.19 -19.01
CA ASP A 94 -23.45 -10.86 -18.05
C ASP A 94 -22.65 -11.85 -17.19
N PHE A 95 -23.15 -12.11 -15.98
CA PHE A 95 -22.64 -13.21 -15.17
C PHE A 95 -22.94 -14.55 -15.83
N GLY A 96 -22.02 -15.50 -15.64
CA GLY A 96 -22.21 -16.88 -16.09
C GLY A 96 -23.33 -17.61 -15.36
N HIS A 97 -23.54 -17.30 -14.08
CA HIS A 97 -24.62 -17.85 -13.27
C HIS A 97 -25.52 -16.75 -12.69
N PRO A 98 -26.87 -16.88 -12.75
CA PRO A 98 -27.80 -15.83 -12.30
C PRO A 98 -27.61 -15.42 -10.83
N ASP A 99 -27.35 -16.38 -9.94
CA ASP A 99 -27.09 -16.10 -8.52
C ASP A 99 -25.90 -15.17 -8.26
N ARG A 100 -24.96 -15.03 -9.20
CA ARG A 100 -23.81 -14.13 -9.02
C ARG A 100 -24.22 -12.66 -8.99
N ALA A 101 -25.33 -12.30 -9.63
CA ALA A 101 -25.85 -10.95 -9.56
C ALA A 101 -26.22 -10.56 -8.12
N ASP A 102 -26.75 -11.52 -7.35
CA ASP A 102 -27.06 -11.29 -5.95
C ASP A 102 -25.80 -11.25 -5.08
N ASP A 103 -24.86 -12.18 -5.30
CA ASP A 103 -23.54 -12.15 -4.65
C ASP A 103 -22.82 -10.81 -4.87
N ALA A 104 -22.88 -10.24 -6.08
CA ALA A 104 -22.28 -8.95 -6.40
C ALA A 104 -22.95 -7.79 -5.64
N ARG A 105 -24.28 -7.79 -5.52
CA ARG A 105 -25.01 -6.78 -4.74
C ARG A 105 -24.64 -6.85 -3.26
N GLN A 106 -24.61 -8.05 -2.68
CA GLN A 106 -24.23 -8.25 -1.28
C GLN A 106 -22.76 -7.88 -1.03
N PHE A 107 -21.86 -8.24 -1.96
CA PHE A 107 -20.46 -7.82 -1.94
C PHE A 107 -20.31 -6.30 -1.89
N PHE A 108 -21.01 -5.55 -2.75
CA PHE A 108 -20.93 -4.08 -2.72
C PHE A 108 -21.47 -3.47 -1.42
N ALA A 109 -22.56 -4.01 -0.89
CA ALA A 109 -23.13 -3.53 0.37
C ALA A 109 -22.17 -3.74 1.54
N LEU A 110 -21.50 -4.90 1.61
CA LEU A 110 -20.52 -5.20 2.65
C LEU A 110 -19.23 -4.41 2.46
N ALA A 111 -18.68 -4.36 1.24
CA ALA A 111 -17.45 -3.63 0.95
C ALA A 111 -17.59 -2.13 1.21
N GLY A 112 -18.78 -1.54 0.99
CA GLY A 112 -19.05 -0.13 1.28
C GLY A 112 -19.13 0.21 2.77
N ASN A 113 -19.33 -0.78 3.65
CA ASN A 113 -19.39 -0.61 5.10
C ASN A 113 -18.15 -1.18 5.81
N ALA A 114 -17.23 -1.81 5.09
CA ALA A 114 -16.03 -2.38 5.66
C ALA A 114 -15.02 -1.27 5.98
N ASP A 115 -14.36 -1.39 7.13
CA ASP A 115 -13.22 -0.54 7.46
C ASP A 115 -12.07 -0.78 6.49
N GLU A 116 -11.28 0.26 6.22
CA GLU A 116 -10.21 0.20 5.24
C GLU A 116 -9.17 -0.86 5.64
N GLY A 117 -9.06 -1.90 4.82
CA GLY A 117 -8.13 -3.01 5.05
C GLY A 117 -8.64 -4.12 5.97
N ASP A 118 -9.94 -4.18 6.28
CA ASP A 118 -10.58 -5.36 6.87
C ASP A 118 -11.19 -6.27 5.78
N LEU A 119 -10.95 -7.58 5.92
CA LEU A 119 -11.48 -8.60 5.02
C LEU A 119 -12.22 -9.64 5.86
N SER A 120 -13.52 -9.43 6.02
CA SER A 120 -14.38 -10.39 6.71
C SER A 120 -14.46 -11.71 5.95
N GLY A 121 -14.69 -12.81 6.68
CA GLY A 121 -14.84 -14.14 6.08
C GLY A 121 -16.01 -14.21 5.08
N GLU A 122 -17.05 -13.43 5.32
CA GLU A 122 -18.21 -13.30 4.45
C GLU A 122 -17.87 -12.57 3.14
N LEU A 123 -17.15 -11.44 3.22
CA LEU A 123 -16.70 -10.70 2.04
C LEU A 123 -15.78 -11.57 1.17
N ALA A 124 -14.84 -12.27 1.80
CA ALA A 124 -13.98 -13.23 1.11
C ALA A 124 -14.77 -14.38 0.44
N ALA A 125 -15.87 -14.83 1.05
CA ALA A 125 -16.71 -15.88 0.48
C ALA A 125 -17.42 -15.39 -0.79
N PHE A 126 -17.99 -14.18 -0.81
CA PHE A 126 -18.55 -13.56 -2.01
C PHE A 126 -17.51 -13.41 -3.11
N MET A 127 -16.33 -12.87 -2.79
CA MET A 127 -15.25 -12.66 -3.76
C MET A 127 -14.81 -13.97 -4.41
N LYS A 128 -14.61 -15.04 -3.64
CA LYS A 128 -14.25 -16.37 -4.18
C LYS A 128 -15.33 -16.93 -5.12
N ARG A 129 -16.59 -16.69 -4.77
CA ARG A 129 -17.77 -17.12 -5.51
C ARG A 129 -17.96 -16.35 -6.82
N LEU A 130 -17.63 -15.07 -6.82
CA LEU A 130 -17.63 -14.21 -8.00
C LEU A 130 -16.43 -14.52 -8.91
N TRP A 131 -15.24 -14.71 -8.33
CA TRP A 131 -14.02 -15.02 -9.10
C TRP A 131 -14.12 -16.30 -9.95
N LYS A 132 -14.90 -17.29 -9.48
CA LYS A 132 -15.14 -18.55 -10.21
C LYS A 132 -16.18 -18.42 -11.34
N ASP A 133 -16.85 -17.29 -11.47
CA ASP A 133 -17.85 -17.07 -12.51
C ASP A 133 -17.21 -16.88 -13.88
N SER A 134 -17.80 -17.49 -14.91
CA SER A 134 -17.27 -17.41 -16.28
C SER A 134 -17.40 -16.01 -16.89
N GLY A 135 -18.42 -15.24 -16.52
CA GLY A 135 -18.60 -13.85 -16.94
C GLY A 135 -17.54 -12.93 -16.32
N VAL A 136 -17.23 -13.14 -15.05
CA VAL A 136 -16.13 -12.45 -14.36
C VAL A 136 -14.79 -12.79 -15.03
N ALA A 137 -14.48 -14.07 -15.23
CA ALA A 137 -13.25 -14.50 -15.89
C ALA A 137 -13.12 -13.92 -17.32
N HIS A 138 -14.22 -13.88 -18.08
CA HIS A 138 -14.27 -13.24 -19.39
C HIS A 138 -13.99 -11.73 -19.32
N CYS A 139 -14.51 -11.03 -18.30
CA CYS A 139 -14.23 -9.62 -18.07
C CYS A 139 -12.76 -9.36 -17.69
N VAL A 140 -12.14 -10.24 -16.90
CA VAL A 140 -10.70 -10.16 -16.59
C VAL A 140 -9.86 -10.34 -17.86
N GLY A 141 -10.26 -11.23 -18.77
CA GLY A 141 -9.61 -11.37 -20.09
C GLY A 141 -9.65 -10.09 -20.95
N ARG A 142 -10.53 -9.14 -20.63
CA ARG A 142 -10.66 -7.81 -21.26
C ARG A 142 -10.16 -6.67 -20.36
N SER A 143 -9.31 -6.97 -19.38
CA SER A 143 -8.77 -5.99 -18.41
C SER A 143 -8.10 -4.77 -19.04
N ARG A 144 -7.58 -4.89 -20.27
CA ARG A 144 -6.97 -3.76 -21.03
C ARG A 144 -7.96 -2.66 -21.43
N GLU A 145 -9.27 -2.93 -21.34
CA GLU A 145 -10.32 -1.97 -21.69
C GLU A 145 -10.74 -1.07 -20.51
N TYR A 146 -10.23 -1.35 -19.30
CA TYR A 146 -10.49 -0.58 -18.09
C TYR A 146 -9.22 -0.49 -17.23
N GLN A 147 -9.27 0.29 -16.15
CA GLN A 147 -8.15 0.38 -15.21
C GLN A 147 -8.28 -0.73 -14.17
N LEU A 148 -7.36 -1.67 -14.21
CA LEU A 148 -7.24 -2.76 -13.24
C LEU A 148 -5.76 -2.90 -12.88
N ASN A 149 -5.48 -3.05 -11.58
CA ASN A 149 -4.11 -3.30 -11.13
C ASN A 149 -3.53 -4.56 -11.79
N ASP A 150 -2.28 -4.49 -12.24
CA ASP A 150 -1.59 -5.63 -12.87
C ASP A 150 -1.51 -6.87 -11.97
N SER A 151 -1.54 -6.70 -10.64
CA SER A 151 -1.47 -7.78 -9.65
C SER A 151 -2.84 -8.34 -9.24
N ALA A 152 -3.90 -8.08 -9.99
CA ALA A 152 -5.26 -8.48 -9.64
C ALA A 152 -5.56 -9.98 -9.87
N GLU A 153 -4.72 -10.68 -10.64
CA GLU A 153 -4.85 -12.12 -10.95
C GLU A 153 -4.25 -13.04 -9.87
#